data_AF-A0A1B7LVI2-F1
#
_entry.id   AF-A0A1B7LVI2-F1
#
_cell.length_a   1.000
_cell.length_b   1.000
_cell.length_c   1.000
_cell.angle_alpha   90.00
_cell.angle_beta   90.00
_cell.angle_gamma   90.00
#
_symmetry.space_group_name_H-M   'P 1'
#
loop_
_entity.id
_entity.type
_entity.pdbx_description
1 polymer ?
#
loop_
_entity_poly.entity_id
_entity_poly.type
_entity_poly.pdbx_seq_one_letter_code
_entity_poly.pdbx_strand_id
1 'polypeptide(L)' 'MEFDFNRLKSNTNKLKHGIDFFDAQMLWEDVDYVEVPVRTEGEPRWLVMGQIAEVQIYEESRF' A
#
# COMPACT_ATOMS: atom_id res chain seq x y z
N MET A 1 5.63 -11.30 8.88
CA MET A 1 6.75 -10.36 9.15
C MET A 1 6.25 -9.31 10.14
N GLU A 2 7.08 -8.85 11.06
CA GLU A 2 6.71 -7.71 11.93
C GLU A 2 7.13 -6.42 11.23
N PHE A 3 6.19 -5.48 11.08
CA PHE A 3 6.42 -4.20 10.43
C PHE A 3 6.26 -3.07 11.44
N ASP A 4 7.17 -2.08 11.40
CA ASP A 4 6.96 -0.81 12.09
C ASP A 4 6.20 0.15 11.16
N PHE A 5 5.01 0.56 11.58
CA PHE A 5 4.18 1.48 10.82
C PHE A 5 3.30 2.34 11.72
N ASN A 6 2.96 3.52 11.24
CA ASN A 6 2.07 4.44 11.95
C ASN A 6 0.60 4.16 11.60
N ARG A 7 -0.19 3.75 12.61
CA ARG A 7 -1.63 3.45 12.45
C ARG A 7 -2.47 4.64 11.95
N LEU A 8 -2.19 5.87 12.39
CA LEU A 8 -2.92 7.05 11.94
C LEU A 8 -2.66 7.34 10.46
N LYS A 9 -1.41 7.16 10.02
CA LYS A 9 -1.04 7.26 8.59
C LYS A 9 -1.73 6.16 7.78
N SER A 10 -1.77 4.92 8.29
CA SER A 10 -2.48 3.80 7.65
C SER A 10 -3.96 4.11 7.44
N ASN A 11 -4.66 4.57 8.47
CA ASN A 11 -6.08 4.97 8.37
C ASN A 11 -6.28 6.12 7.37
N THR A 12 -5.38 7.11 7.39
CA THR A 12 -5.42 8.24 6.45
C THR A 12 -5.23 7.75 5.01
N ASN A 13 -4.35 6.78 4.78
CA ASN A 13 -4.15 6.18 3.47
C ASN A 13 -5.40 5.41 3.01
N LYS A 14 -6.09 4.68 3.89
CA LYS A 14 -7.36 4.00 3.57
C LYS A 14 -8.40 4.98 3.05
N LEU A 15 -8.58 6.10 3.75
CA LEU A 15 -9.56 7.13 3.37
C LEU A 15 -9.19 7.81 2.05
N LYS A 16 -7.90 8.06 1.80
CA LYS A 16 -7.44 8.78 0.59
C LYS A 16 -7.33 7.89 -0.65
N HIS A 17 -7.00 6.62 -0.47
CA HIS A 17 -6.57 5.73 -1.55
C HIS A 17 -7.30 4.38 -1.57
N GLY A 18 -8.23 4.14 -0.65
CA GLY A 18 -9.00 2.90 -0.58
C GLY A 18 -8.25 1.70 0.03
N ILE A 19 -6.97 1.86 0.37
CA ILE A 19 -6.07 0.79 0.83
C ILE A 19 -5.31 1.25 2.08
N ASP A 20 -5.28 0.40 3.11
CA ASP A 20 -4.46 0.61 4.31
C ASP A 20 -3.16 -0.21 4.29
N PHE A 21 -2.37 -0.14 5.36
CA PHE A 21 -1.13 -0.90 5.45
C PHE A 21 -1.33 -2.42 5.51
N PHE A 22 -2.44 -2.90 6.08
CA PHE A 22 -2.74 -4.32 6.16
C PHE A 22 -3.18 -4.86 4.80
N ASP A 23 -4.04 -4.13 4.10
CA ASP A 23 -4.43 -4.46 2.72
C ASP A 23 -3.20 -4.50 1.81
N ALA A 24 -2.31 -3.51 1.91
CA ALA A 24 -1.10 -3.43 1.10
C ALA A 24 -0.13 -4.60 1.31
N GLN A 25 -0.20 -5.30 2.45
CA GLN A 25 0.63 -6.50 2.68
C GLN A 25 0.33 -7.64 1.70
N MET A 26 -0.85 -7.63 1.08
CA MET A 26 -1.20 -8.61 0.04
C MET A 26 -0.34 -8.47 -1.22
N LEU A 27 0.33 -7.33 -1.45
CA LEU A 27 1.25 -7.16 -2.58
C LEU A 27 2.39 -8.18 -2.55
N TRP A 28 2.85 -8.58 -1.36
CA TRP A 28 3.93 -9.57 -1.22
C TRP A 28 3.46 -11.01 -1.44
N GLU A 29 2.15 -11.25 -1.55
CA GLU A 29 1.57 -12.56 -1.88
C GLU A 29 1.37 -12.74 -3.40
N ASP A 30 1.42 -11.65 -4.18
CA ASP A 30 1.35 -11.71 -5.65
C ASP A 30 2.65 -12.27 -6.21
N VAL A 31 2.62 -13.43 -6.87
CA VAL A 31 3.82 -14.08 -7.42
C VAL A 31 4.57 -13.20 -8.43
N ASP A 32 3.86 -12.29 -9.09
CA ASP A 32 4.41 -11.39 -10.11
C ASP A 32 4.73 -9.97 -9.57
N TYR A 33 4.78 -9.78 -8.24
CA TYR A 33 5.12 -8.49 -7.65
C TYR A 33 6.53 -8.03 -8.05
N VAL A 34 6.68 -6.71 -8.18
CA VAL A 34 7.95 -6.06 -8.51
C VAL A 34 8.35 -5.13 -7.37
N GLU A 35 9.59 -5.28 -6.92
CA GLU A 35 10.23 -4.37 -5.98
C GLU A 35 11.37 -3.62 -6.68
N VAL A 36 11.32 -2.28 -6.65
CA VAL A 36 12.31 -1.42 -7.30
C VAL A 36 12.91 -0.47 -6.27
N PRO A 37 14.26 -0.42 -6.14
CA PRO A 37 14.89 0.60 -5.31
C PRO A 37 14.67 1.98 -5.92
N VAL A 38 14.21 2.92 -5.10
CA VAL A 38 13.98 4.31 -5.50
C VAL A 38 15.16 5.16 -5.05
N ARG A 39 15.62 6.05 -5.93
CA ARG A 39 16.65 7.03 -5.57
C ARG A 39 16.06 8.04 -4.60
N THR A 40 16.54 8.02 -3.36
CA THR A 40 16.14 8.93 -2.29
C THR A 40 17.37 9.57 -1.66
N GLU A 41 17.27 10.85 -1.33
CA GLU A 41 18.27 11.50 -0.48
C GLU A 41 17.98 11.10 0.97
N GLY A 42 18.85 10.28 1.55
CA GLY A 42 18.73 9.78 2.93
C GLY A 42 18.62 8.26 2.99
N GLU A 43 17.63 7.77 3.73
CA GLU A 43 17.43 6.33 3.90
C GLU A 43 17.00 5.65 2.58
N PRO A 44 17.52 4.45 2.28
CA PRO A 44 17.08 3.67 1.14
C PRO A 44 15.57 3.41 1.17
N ARG A 45 14.90 3.58 0.04
CA ARG A 45 13.48 3.27 -0.11
C ARG A 45 13.24 2.35 -1.29
N TRP A 46 12.21 1.52 -1.17
CA TRP A 46 11.76 0.63 -2.23
C TRP A 46 10.31 0.92 -2.57
N LEU A 47 10.00 0.81 -3.86
CA LEU A 47 8.64 0.80 -4.38
C LEU A 47 8.26 -0.65 -4.64
N VAL A 48 7.14 -1.09 -4.04
CA VAL A 48 6.54 -2.39 -4.31
C VAL A 48 5.28 -2.16 -5.16
N MET A 49 5.16 -2.91 -6.26
CA MET A 49 4.01 -2.91 -7.16
C MET A 49 3.57 -4.35 -7.40
N GLY A 50 2.26 -4.57 -7.44
CA GLY A 50 1.67 -5.89 -7.63
C GLY A 50 0.15 -5.78 -7.68
N GLN A 51 -0.52 -6.91 -7.81
CA GLN A 51 -1.96 -6.99 -7.85
C GLN A 51 -2.53 -7.46 -6.51
N ILE A 52 -3.41 -6.63 -5.94
CA ILE A 52 -4.28 -7.03 -4.83
C ILE A 52 -5.63 -7.39 -5.45
N ALA A 53 -6.17 -8.57 -5.13
CA ALA A 53 -7.50 -8.97 -5.61
C ALA A 53 -8.53 -7.86 -5.31
N GLU A 54 -9.45 -7.66 -6.26
CA GLU A 54 -10.43 -6.55 -6.36
C GLU A 54 -10.64 -5.78 -5.06
N VAL A 55 -9.87 -4.70 -4.86
CA VAL A 55 -10.15 -3.74 -3.80
C VAL A 55 -11.48 -3.12 -4.20
N GLN A 56 -12.55 -3.44 -3.46
CA GLN A 56 -13.82 -2.73 -3.60
C GLN A 56 -13.58 -1.27 -3.24
N ILE A 57 -13.31 -0.47 -4.26
CA ILE A 57 -13.27 0.97 -4.13
C ILE A 57 -14.73 1.37 -3.91
N TYR A 58 -15.07 1.68 -2.66
CA TYR A 58 -16.34 2.34 -2.37
C TYR A 58 -16.27 3.72 -3.03
N GLU A 59 -16.87 3.86 -4.22
CA GLU A 59 -17.18 5.18 -4.75
C GLU A 59 -18.19 5.82 -3.79
N GLU A 60 -17.71 6.69 -2.91
CA GLU A 60 -18.56 7.70 -2.29
C GLU A 60 -19.02 8.64 -3.41
N SER A 61 -20.07 8.20 -4.10
CA SER A 61 -20.82 9.00 -5.06
C SER A 61 -21.30 10.25 -4.35
N ARG A 62 -20.72 11.37 -4.80
CA ARG A 62 -21.24 12.73 -4.66
C ARG A 62 -22.78 12.72 -4.62
N PHE A 63 -23.33 13.09 -3.47
CA PHE A 63 -24.61 13.76 -3.35
C PHE A 63 -24.39 15.04 -2.56
#